data_AF-A0A6N3H7G0-F1
#
_entry.id   AF-A0A6N3H7G0-F1
#
_cell.length_a   1.000
_cell.length_b   1.000
_cell.length_c   1.000
_cell.angle_alpha   90.00
_cell.angle_beta   90.00
_cell.angle_gamma   90.00
#
_symmetry.space_group_name_H-M   'P 1'
#
loop_
_entity.id
_entity.type
_entity.pdbx_description
1 polymer ?
#
loop_
_entity_poly.entity_id
_entity_poly.type
_entity_poly.pdbx_seq_one_letter_code
_entity_poly.pdbx_strand_id
1 'polypeptide(L)'
;MQHQKSEKKKVVVTLCRVFPVTHSLAGKPTEFEGKLKEHKKIHTIRYNKNGVWDKRYKDIASGKKYLSVREWTGRPYNSEQREFARYEKIGLQHITMTYGSDDTIPKVWVDNKKVSINEVAKNDGLSVEDFVEWFFGNNKENVFEGVVIHFTSFRY
;
A
#
# COMPACT_ATOMS: atom_id res chain seq x y z
N MET A 1 33.70 -7.16 -24.64
CA MET A 1 32.39 -6.49 -24.72
C MET A 1 31.92 -6.17 -23.31
N GLN A 2 32.08 -4.91 -22.87
CA GLN A 2 31.54 -4.46 -21.59
C GLN A 2 30.02 -4.44 -21.72
N HIS A 3 29.33 -5.36 -21.05
CA HIS A 3 27.88 -5.23 -20.88
C HIS A 3 27.66 -4.00 -20.01
N GLN A 4 27.22 -2.89 -20.64
CA GLN A 4 26.58 -1.79 -19.94
C GLN A 4 25.43 -2.42 -19.14
N LYS A 5 25.58 -2.56 -17.82
CA LYS A 5 24.46 -2.89 -16.93
C LYS A 5 23.45 -1.76 -17.11
N SER A 6 22.43 -1.98 -17.93
CA SER A 6 21.33 -1.03 -18.06
C SER A 6 20.72 -0.83 -16.68
N GLU A 7 20.50 0.42 -16.28
CA GLU A 7 19.87 0.70 -14.99
C GLU A 7 18.50 0.00 -14.95
N LYS A 8 18.32 -0.83 -13.91
CA LYS A 8 17.09 -1.58 -13.71
C LYS A 8 15.92 -0.60 -13.61
N LYS A 9 14.86 -0.82 -14.37
CA LYS A 9 13.71 0.09 -14.39
C LYS A 9 12.96 0.04 -13.05
N LYS A 10 12.43 1.17 -12.60
CA LYS A 10 11.69 1.26 -11.33
C LYS A 10 10.17 1.21 -11.53
N VAL A 11 9.48 0.63 -10.55
CA VAL A 11 8.04 0.80 -10.30
C VAL A 11 7.92 1.67 -9.06
N VAL A 12 7.18 2.77 -9.11
CA VAL A 12 7.02 3.65 -7.96
C VAL A 12 5.75 3.30 -7.19
N VAL A 13 5.87 3.25 -5.85
CA VAL A 13 4.75 3.33 -4.92
C VAL A 13 5.02 4.46 -3.94
N THR A 14 4.01 5.30 -3.69
CA THR A 14 4.16 6.45 -2.81
C THR A 14 3.37 6.25 -1.53
N LEU A 15 4.03 6.30 -0.37
CA LEU A 15 3.40 6.34 0.94
C LEU A 15 3.13 7.81 1.32
N CYS A 16 1.97 8.08 1.90
CA CYS A 16 1.62 9.43 2.32
C CYS A 16 2.41 9.81 3.58
N ARG A 17 3.06 10.99 3.57
CA ARG A 17 3.75 11.54 4.75
C ARG A 17 2.77 12.04 5.83
N VAL A 18 1.61 12.52 5.39
CA VAL A 18 0.51 13.01 6.23
C VAL A 18 -0.81 12.38 5.83
N PHE A 19 -1.77 12.33 6.75
CA PHE A 19 -3.14 11.90 6.45
C PHE A 19 -3.79 12.84 5.41
N PRO A 20 -4.59 12.28 4.47
CA PRO A 20 -5.21 13.06 3.41
C PRO A 20 -6.25 14.04 3.95
N VAL A 21 -6.57 15.08 3.18
CA VAL A 21 -7.55 16.12 3.55
C VAL A 21 -8.96 15.58 3.80
N THR A 22 -9.22 14.36 3.35
CA THR A 22 -10.48 13.63 3.50
C THR A 22 -10.59 12.87 4.81
N HIS A 23 -9.54 12.87 5.65
CA HIS A 23 -9.45 12.10 6.87
C HIS A 23 -9.48 13.02 8.09
N SER A 24 -10.01 12.58 9.23
CA SER A 24 -10.19 13.37 10.46
C SER A 24 -8.85 13.82 11.05
N LEU A 25 -7.80 13.03 10.84
CA LEU A 25 -6.41 13.39 11.16
C LEU A 25 -5.68 14.19 10.05
N ALA A 26 -6.39 14.80 9.11
CA ALA A 26 -5.82 15.54 7.97
C ALA A 26 -4.60 16.41 8.37
N GLY A 27 -3.51 16.27 7.62
CA GLY A 27 -2.28 17.03 7.86
C GLY A 27 -1.38 16.52 9.00
N LYS A 28 -1.87 15.62 9.88
CA LYS A 28 -1.02 14.96 10.87
C LYS A 28 -0.09 13.94 10.20
N PRO A 29 1.10 13.69 10.77
CA PRO A 29 2.05 12.72 10.20
C PRO A 29 1.52 11.27 10.29
N THR A 30 1.75 10.49 9.24
CA THR A 30 1.44 9.04 9.24
C THR A 30 2.56 8.19 9.83
N GLU A 31 3.79 8.74 9.81
CA GLU A 31 5.04 8.10 10.21
C GLU A 31 5.37 6.82 9.42
N PHE A 32 4.84 6.67 8.20
CA PHE A 32 4.98 5.44 7.42
C PHE A 32 6.43 5.05 7.10
N GLU A 33 7.34 6.00 6.87
CA GLU A 33 8.77 5.67 6.70
C GLU A 33 9.35 5.04 7.96
N GLY A 34 9.12 5.64 9.14
CA GLY A 34 9.57 5.11 10.43
C GLY A 34 8.97 3.74 10.70
N LYS A 35 7.64 3.61 10.56
CA LYS A 35 6.94 2.33 10.73
C LYS A 35 7.43 1.24 9.78
N LEU A 36 7.80 1.59 8.54
CA LEU A 36 8.37 0.63 7.60
C LEU A 36 9.78 0.20 8.01
N LYS A 37 10.64 1.12 8.46
CA LYS A 37 11.99 0.83 8.97
C LYS A 37 11.96 -0.01 10.25
N GLU A 38 10.95 0.19 11.09
CA GLU A 38 10.72 -0.58 12.32
C GLU A 38 9.95 -1.90 12.09
N HIS A 39 9.67 -2.27 10.84
CA HIS A 39 8.89 -3.45 10.47
C HIS A 39 7.46 -3.50 11.06
N LYS A 40 6.90 -2.34 11.41
CA LYS A 40 5.50 -2.18 11.84
C LYS A 40 4.54 -2.01 10.65
N LYS A 41 5.01 -1.40 9.55
CA LYS A 41 4.31 -1.37 8.26
C LYS A 41 4.99 -2.33 7.29
N ILE A 42 4.39 -3.49 7.07
CA ILE A 42 4.97 -4.56 6.24
C ILE A 42 4.34 -4.65 4.85
N HIS A 43 3.26 -3.93 4.59
CA HIS A 43 2.65 -3.81 3.27
C HIS A 43 1.95 -2.46 3.06
N THR A 44 1.48 -2.25 1.83
CA THR A 44 0.52 -1.18 1.49
C THR A 44 -0.61 -1.75 0.64
N ILE A 45 -1.84 -1.30 0.88
CA ILE A 45 -2.98 -1.64 0.03
C ILE A 45 -3.16 -0.59 -1.07
N ARG A 46 -3.46 -1.03 -2.30
CA ARG A 46 -3.68 -0.17 -3.48
C ARG A 46 -4.81 -0.67 -4.35
N TYR A 47 -5.53 0.26 -4.98
CA TYR A 47 -6.40 -0.07 -6.09
C TYR A 47 -5.62 -0.77 -7.20
N ASN A 48 -6.25 -1.76 -7.82
CA ASN A 48 -5.67 -2.52 -8.93
C ASN A 48 -6.49 -2.37 -10.21
N LYS A 49 -6.80 -1.13 -10.59
CA LYS A 49 -7.53 -0.84 -11.82
C LYS A 49 -6.82 -1.48 -13.02
N ASN A 50 -7.56 -2.27 -13.80
CA ASN A 50 -7.09 -2.95 -15.01
C ASN A 50 -5.89 -3.91 -14.79
N GLY A 51 -5.71 -4.44 -13.58
CA GLY A 51 -4.61 -5.39 -13.29
C GLY A 51 -3.21 -4.79 -13.41
N VAL A 52 -3.08 -3.47 -13.22
CA VAL A 52 -1.79 -2.76 -13.36
C VAL A 52 -0.73 -3.30 -12.39
N TRP A 53 -1.13 -3.69 -11.19
CA TRP A 53 -0.21 -4.26 -10.21
C TRP A 53 0.20 -5.69 -10.51
N ASP A 54 -0.64 -6.49 -11.16
CA ASP A 54 -0.26 -7.84 -11.61
C ASP A 54 0.91 -7.79 -12.61
N LYS A 55 0.83 -6.85 -13.57
CA LYS A 55 1.91 -6.63 -14.53
C LYS A 55 3.18 -6.11 -13.86
N ARG A 56 3.05 -5.15 -12.93
CA ARG A 56 4.19 -4.61 -12.17
C ARG A 56 4.86 -5.67 -11.31
N TYR A 57 4.07 -6.51 -10.65
CA TYR A 57 4.55 -7.63 -9.86
C TYR A 57 5.35 -8.62 -10.71
N LYS A 58 4.82 -9.05 -11.88
CA LYS A 58 5.53 -9.93 -12.81
C LYS A 58 6.86 -9.35 -13.28
N ASP A 59 6.91 -8.06 -13.59
CA ASP A 59 8.16 -7.37 -13.97
C ASP A 59 9.16 -7.32 -12.80
N ILE A 60 8.70 -7.17 -11.55
CA ILE A 60 9.59 -7.15 -10.37
C ILE A 60 10.08 -8.56 -10.04
N ALA A 61 9.16 -9.53 -9.97
CA ALA A 61 9.46 -10.92 -9.66
C ALA A 61 10.41 -11.58 -10.68
N SER A 62 10.31 -11.20 -11.96
CA SER A 62 11.26 -11.64 -13.01
C SER A 62 12.62 -10.93 -12.95
N GLY A 63 12.82 -9.97 -12.04
CA GLY A 63 14.06 -9.22 -11.91
C GLY A 63 14.24 -8.11 -12.94
N LYS A 64 13.26 -7.84 -13.80
CA LYS A 64 13.29 -6.76 -14.81
C LYS A 64 13.13 -5.38 -14.19
N LYS A 65 12.38 -5.28 -13.08
CA LYS A 65 12.14 -4.03 -12.34
C LYS A 65 12.35 -4.20 -10.84
N TYR A 66 12.51 -3.09 -10.13
CA TYR A 66 12.45 -3.06 -8.67
C TYR A 66 11.33 -2.12 -8.21
N LEU A 67 10.83 -2.32 -6.99
CA LEU A 67 9.89 -1.39 -6.35
C LEU A 67 10.66 -0.27 -5.66
N SER A 68 10.34 0.97 -6.01
CA SER A 68 10.83 2.21 -5.42
C SER A 68 9.74 2.78 -4.53
N VAL A 69 9.96 2.74 -3.21
CA VAL A 69 9.03 3.31 -2.23
C VAL A 69 9.43 4.75 -1.93
N ARG A 70 8.47 5.65 -2.14
CA ARG A 70 8.67 7.10 -2.09
C ARG A 70 7.66 7.78 -1.21
N GLU A 71 7.93 9.04 -0.89
CA GLU A 71 6.95 10.00 -0.37
C GLU A 71 7.10 11.33 -1.12
N TRP A 72 6.05 12.15 -1.09
CA TRP A 72 6.16 13.54 -1.53
C TRP A 72 6.83 14.38 -0.44
N THR A 73 7.77 15.26 -0.80
CA THR A 73 8.47 16.14 0.16
C THR A 73 7.56 17.24 0.71
N GLY A 74 6.52 17.59 -0.05
CA GLY A 74 5.47 18.55 0.30
C GLY A 74 4.09 18.09 -0.15
N ARG A 75 3.37 18.93 -0.91
CA ARG A 75 2.01 18.64 -1.38
C ARG A 75 2.02 17.49 -2.40
N PRO A 76 1.16 16.47 -2.25
CA PRO A 76 1.03 15.39 -3.22
C PRO A 76 0.83 15.93 -4.63
N TYR A 77 1.53 15.32 -5.60
CA TYR A 77 1.53 15.68 -7.03
C TYR A 77 2.18 17.02 -7.40
N ASN A 78 2.49 17.87 -6.41
CA ASN A 78 3.00 19.23 -6.62
C ASN A 78 4.36 19.46 -5.94
N SER A 79 5.07 18.40 -5.58
CA SER A 79 6.37 18.50 -4.90
C SER A 79 7.31 17.41 -5.39
N GLU A 80 8.56 17.42 -4.96
CA GLU A 80 9.48 16.35 -5.33
C GLU A 80 9.12 15.04 -4.62
N GLN A 81 9.52 13.92 -5.22
CA GLN A 81 9.40 12.61 -4.57
C GLN A 81 10.76 12.18 -4.04
N ARG A 82 10.84 11.95 -2.73
CA ARG A 82 12.01 11.35 -2.08
C ARG A 82 11.82 9.84 -1.99
N GLU A 83 12.78 9.09 -2.52
CA GLU A 83 12.85 7.64 -2.31
C GLU A 83 13.51 7.33 -0.97
N PHE A 84 12.92 6.42 -0.21
CA PHE A 84 13.46 6.02 1.10
C PHE A 84 13.54 4.50 1.30
N ALA A 85 12.98 3.68 0.39
CA ALA A 85 13.19 2.24 0.38
C ALA A 85 13.13 1.65 -1.04
N ARG A 86 13.85 0.54 -1.25
CA ARG A 86 13.87 -0.23 -2.50
C ARG A 86 13.67 -1.71 -2.23
N TYR A 87 12.89 -2.37 -3.08
CA TYR A 87 12.65 -3.81 -2.99
C TYR A 87 12.86 -4.50 -4.33
N GLU A 88 13.79 -5.45 -4.36
CA GLU A 88 14.05 -6.31 -5.53
C GLU A 88 13.02 -7.44 -5.66
N LYS A 89 12.35 -7.77 -4.55
CA LYS A 89 11.28 -8.77 -4.46
C LYS A 89 10.16 -8.21 -3.60
N ILE A 90 8.93 -8.45 -4.02
CA ILE A 90 7.72 -8.05 -3.30
C ILE A 90 6.72 -9.22 -3.29
N GLY A 91 5.68 -9.11 -2.48
CA GLY A 91 4.48 -9.95 -2.61
C GLY A 91 3.31 -9.20 -3.21
N LEU A 92 2.38 -9.97 -3.78
CA LEU A 92 1.10 -9.47 -4.24
C LEU A 92 0.01 -10.47 -3.82
N GLN A 93 -1.03 -9.99 -3.15
CA GLN A 93 -2.27 -10.73 -2.88
C GLN A 93 -3.46 -9.82 -3.23
N HIS A 94 -4.57 -10.40 -3.68
CA HIS A 94 -5.80 -9.65 -3.94
C HIS A 94 -6.54 -9.40 -2.64
N ILE A 95 -7.10 -8.21 -2.48
CA ILE A 95 -7.89 -7.86 -1.30
C ILE A 95 -9.25 -7.33 -1.71
N THR A 96 -10.27 -7.83 -1.03
CA THR A 96 -11.64 -7.32 -1.07
C THR A 96 -12.04 -6.92 0.34
N MET A 97 -12.61 -5.73 0.50
CA MET A 97 -13.16 -5.26 1.76
C MET A 97 -14.61 -4.84 1.55
N THR A 98 -15.51 -5.23 2.46
CA THR A 98 -16.92 -4.84 2.41
C THR A 98 -17.32 -4.22 3.74
N TYR A 99 -18.07 -3.12 3.70
CA TYR A 99 -18.54 -2.41 4.87
C TYR A 99 -20.04 -2.10 4.76
N GLY A 100 -20.87 -3.02 5.28
CA GLY A 100 -22.33 -2.85 5.28
C GLY A 100 -22.81 -1.88 6.35
N SER A 101 -24.06 -1.41 6.22
CA SER A 101 -24.71 -0.52 7.19
C SER A 101 -24.84 -1.12 8.60
N ASP A 102 -24.92 -2.45 8.69
CA ASP A 102 -25.08 -3.19 9.95
C ASP A 102 -23.73 -3.69 10.50
N ASP A 103 -22.63 -3.45 9.78
CA ASP A 103 -21.30 -3.89 10.19
C ASP A 103 -20.69 -2.87 11.17
N THR A 104 -20.16 -3.34 12.29
CA THR A 104 -19.39 -2.49 13.22
C THR A 104 -17.99 -2.18 12.68
N ILE A 105 -17.44 -3.08 11.86
CA ILE A 105 -16.15 -2.95 11.18
C ILE A 105 -16.21 -3.64 9.80
N PRO A 106 -15.45 -3.17 8.79
CA PRO A 106 -15.37 -3.84 7.51
C PRO A 106 -14.90 -5.30 7.62
N LYS A 107 -15.49 -6.16 6.78
CA LYS A 107 -15.02 -7.53 6.56
C LYS A 107 -13.94 -7.52 5.48
N VAL A 108 -12.87 -8.28 5.68
CA VAL A 108 -11.70 -8.31 4.80
C VAL A 108 -11.41 -9.72 4.33
N TRP A 109 -11.19 -9.87 3.02
CA TRP A 109 -10.72 -11.10 2.40
C TRP A 109 -9.45 -10.83 1.62
N VAL A 110 -8.45 -11.68 1.81
CA VAL A 110 -7.21 -11.67 1.02
C VAL A 110 -7.09 -13.02 0.32
N ASP A 111 -6.97 -13.01 -1.01
CA ASP A 111 -7.01 -14.21 -1.87
C ASP A 111 -8.17 -15.16 -1.49
N ASN A 112 -9.37 -14.60 -1.31
CA ASN A 112 -10.60 -15.29 -0.91
C ASN A 112 -10.61 -15.88 0.52
N LYS A 113 -9.54 -15.69 1.31
CA LYS A 113 -9.49 -16.07 2.71
C LYS A 113 -9.91 -14.90 3.59
N LYS A 114 -10.88 -15.12 4.48
CA LYS A 114 -11.28 -14.12 5.47
C LYS A 114 -10.15 -13.86 6.46
N VAL A 115 -9.81 -12.60 6.70
CA VAL A 115 -8.73 -12.18 7.62
C VAL A 115 -9.21 -11.12 8.60
N SER A 116 -8.45 -10.94 9.68
CA SER A 116 -8.75 -9.94 10.72
C SER A 116 -8.42 -8.53 10.25
N ILE A 117 -9.37 -7.59 10.35
CA ILE A 117 -9.10 -6.17 10.06
C ILE A 117 -8.03 -5.60 10.99
N ASN A 118 -7.96 -6.07 12.24
CA ASN A 118 -6.93 -5.64 13.20
C ASN A 118 -5.53 -5.96 12.68
N GLU A 119 -5.36 -7.15 12.11
CA GLU A 119 -4.08 -7.58 11.54
C GLU A 119 -3.76 -6.78 10.27
N VAL A 120 -4.73 -6.59 9.39
CA VAL A 120 -4.56 -5.84 8.14
C VAL A 120 -4.22 -4.38 8.39
N ALA A 121 -4.94 -3.71 9.30
CA ALA A 121 -4.68 -2.33 9.69
C ALA A 121 -3.29 -2.17 10.33
N LYS A 122 -2.96 -3.06 11.28
CA LYS A 122 -1.66 -3.09 11.95
C LYS A 122 -0.53 -3.25 10.94
N ASN A 123 -0.64 -4.20 10.01
CA ASN A 123 0.38 -4.47 8.99
C ASN A 123 0.46 -3.37 7.92
N ASP A 124 -0.61 -2.59 7.72
CA ASP A 124 -0.60 -1.34 6.96
C ASP A 124 -0.06 -0.14 7.78
N GLY A 125 0.25 -0.32 9.07
CA GLY A 125 0.80 0.73 9.92
C GLY A 125 -0.21 1.76 10.39
N LEU A 126 -1.49 1.40 10.47
CA LEU A 126 -2.60 2.22 10.92
C LEU A 126 -3.32 1.59 12.13
N SER A 127 -4.01 2.41 12.91
CA SER A 127 -5.06 1.92 13.81
C SER A 127 -6.24 1.37 12.99
N VAL A 128 -7.16 0.63 13.62
CA VAL A 128 -8.35 0.15 12.89
C VAL A 128 -9.22 1.33 12.50
N GLU A 129 -9.38 2.32 13.37
CA GLU A 129 -10.19 3.51 13.16
C GLU A 129 -9.66 4.31 11.95
N ASP A 130 -8.36 4.62 11.96
CA ASP A 130 -7.72 5.33 10.85
C ASP A 130 -7.77 4.52 9.56
N PHE A 131 -7.62 3.19 9.64
CA PHE A 131 -7.69 2.31 8.48
C PHE A 131 -9.09 2.32 7.85
N VAL A 132 -10.14 2.19 8.67
CA VAL A 132 -11.53 2.22 8.20
C VAL A 132 -11.83 3.57 7.57
N GLU A 133 -11.47 4.67 8.23
CA GLU A 133 -11.68 6.02 7.69
C GLU A 133 -10.88 6.23 6.39
N TRP A 134 -9.67 5.68 6.28
CA TRP A 134 -8.84 5.80 5.09
C TRP A 134 -9.49 5.19 3.84
N PHE A 135 -10.21 4.07 3.98
CA PHE A 135 -10.84 3.38 2.85
C PHE A 135 -12.32 3.72 2.66
N PHE A 136 -13.04 4.06 3.72
CA PHE A 136 -14.49 4.20 3.72
C PHE A 136 -15.00 5.54 4.26
N GLY A 137 -14.16 6.39 4.87
CA GLY A 137 -14.60 7.64 5.51
C GLY A 137 -15.28 8.63 4.57
N ASN A 138 -14.79 8.73 3.33
CA ASN A 138 -15.38 9.60 2.29
C ASN A 138 -15.83 8.84 1.04
N ASN A 139 -15.87 7.51 1.10
CA ASN A 139 -16.18 6.69 -0.06
C ASN A 139 -17.68 6.41 -0.11
N LYS A 140 -18.31 6.61 -1.27
CA LYS A 140 -19.74 6.31 -1.47
C LYS A 140 -20.00 4.81 -1.65
N GLU A 141 -18.93 4.05 -1.90
CA GLU A 141 -18.97 2.62 -2.11
C GLU A 141 -18.63 1.87 -0.83
N ASN A 142 -19.47 0.88 -0.51
CA ASN A 142 -19.30 -0.01 0.62
C ASN A 142 -18.36 -1.19 0.31
N VAL A 143 -17.73 -1.18 -0.86
CA VAL A 143 -16.82 -2.24 -1.32
C VAL A 143 -15.53 -1.61 -1.81
N PHE A 144 -14.40 -2.19 -1.41
CA PHE A 144 -13.10 -1.87 -1.96
C PHE A 144 -12.48 -3.13 -2.57
N GLU A 145 -11.97 -3.00 -3.79
CA GLU A 145 -11.21 -4.04 -4.48
C GLU A 145 -9.81 -3.53 -4.86
N GLY A 146 -8.79 -4.32 -4.53
CA GLY A 146 -7.42 -3.93 -4.79
C GLY A 146 -6.42 -5.06 -4.57
N VAL A 147 -5.21 -4.66 -4.23
CA VAL A 147 -4.09 -5.57 -3.93
C VAL A 147 -3.37 -5.13 -2.66
N VAL A 148 -2.88 -6.12 -1.93
CA VAL A 148 -1.87 -5.96 -0.88
C VAL A 148 -0.49 -6.11 -1.53
N ILE A 149 0.34 -5.08 -1.43
CA ILE A 149 1.73 -5.09 -1.90
C ILE A 149 2.62 -5.32 -0.68
N HIS A 150 3.16 -6.53 -0.55
CA HIS A 150 3.97 -6.90 0.59
C HIS A 150 5.43 -6.48 0.39
N PHE A 151 5.98 -5.82 1.40
CA PHE A 151 7.40 -5.46 1.49
C PHE A 151 8.26 -6.59 2.09
N THR A 152 7.61 -7.62 2.66
CA THR A 152 8.26 -8.77 3.31
C THR A 152 7.80 -10.10 2.70
N SER A 153 8.31 -11.22 3.23
CA SER A 153 7.88 -12.57 2.88
C SER A 153 6.50 -12.97 3.45
N PHE A 154 5.93 -12.19 4.38
CA PHE A 154 4.64 -12.45 5.00
C PHE A 154 3.50 -12.51 3.97
N ARG A 155 2.55 -13.45 4.13
CA ARG A 155 1.31 -13.55 3.36
C ARG A 155 0.15 -13.89 4.30
N TYR A 156 -1.03 -13.40 3.96
CA TYR A 156 -2.30 -13.67 4.63
C TYR A 156 -2.85 -15.07 4.36
#